data_AF-A0A7L7L6A5-F1
#
_entry.id   AF-A0A7L7L6A5-F1
#
_cell.length_a   1.000
_cell.length_b   1.000
_cell.length_c   1.000
_cell.angle_alpha   90.00
_cell.angle_beta   90.00
_cell.angle_gamma   90.00
#
_symmetry.space_group_name_H-M   'P 1'
#
loop_
_entity.id
_entity.type
_entity.pdbx_description
1 polymer ?
#
loop_
_entity_poly.entity_id
_entity_poly.type
_entity_poly.pdbx_seq_one_letter_code
_entity_poly.pdbx_strand_id
1 'polypeptide(L)'
;MNRLLPLTIARQVLNHLPESGLAYTYDSEKHRLIFLDAHNNELFYFRLPLVLSPNLATDEELSKVNYIILLIQSGHCAMGFFENGLNLDHKVFRSYMVRMKQGVSQVKYLKTKGKSRAGSRVRLAETSEFFENINQRLQDYFADYPIHRIALSCSKILIPYLFNSKVPTPFTKNDERVYKIPKHIPIPNYEVLLDTNKFLLRGEFVYEEKYQNQINAFLNFQ
;
A
#
# COMPACT_ATOMS: atom_id res chain seq x y z
N MET A 1 16.22 -14.29 -3.57
CA MET A 1 15.56 -15.07 -2.51
C MET A 1 14.73 -14.14 -1.66
N ASN A 2 13.57 -14.59 -1.21
CA ASN A 2 12.68 -13.81 -0.34
C ASN A 2 12.44 -14.57 0.95
N ARG A 3 12.54 -13.90 2.10
CA ARG A 3 12.25 -14.48 3.42
C ARG A 3 11.30 -13.58 4.20
N LEU A 4 10.08 -14.08 4.41
CA LEU A 4 9.08 -13.38 5.21
C LEU A 4 9.32 -13.61 6.71
N LEU A 5 9.19 -12.54 7.49
CA LEU A 5 9.38 -12.54 8.93
C LEU A 5 8.09 -12.12 9.65
N PRO A 6 7.72 -12.80 10.75
CA PRO A 6 6.71 -12.29 11.67
C PRO A 6 7.07 -10.90 12.20
N LEU A 7 6.06 -10.14 12.63
CA LEU A 7 6.24 -8.78 13.16
C LEU A 7 7.22 -8.73 14.34
N THR A 8 7.17 -9.71 15.24
CA THR A 8 8.06 -9.81 16.41
C THR A 8 9.52 -9.92 16.01
N ILE A 9 9.83 -10.85 15.11
CA ILE A 9 11.18 -11.04 14.57
C ILE A 9 11.64 -9.82 13.78
N ALA A 10 10.77 -9.24 12.95
CA ALA A 10 11.08 -8.04 12.19
C ALA A 10 11.43 -6.84 13.09
N ARG A 11 10.77 -6.71 14.25
CA ARG A 11 11.08 -5.70 15.27
C ARG A 11 12.44 -5.96 15.91
N GLN A 12 12.75 -7.20 16.25
CA GLN A 12 14.07 -7.57 16.78
C GLN A 12 15.18 -7.22 15.79
N VAL A 13 15.02 -7.58 14.52
CA VAL A 13 15.98 -7.21 13.45
C VAL A 13 16.23 -5.70 13.48
N LEU A 14 15.16 -4.90 13.46
CA LEU A 14 15.23 -3.44 13.42
C LEU A 14 15.93 -2.85 14.66
N ASN A 15 15.69 -3.42 15.84
CA ASN A 15 16.32 -2.99 17.10
C ASN A 15 17.83 -3.29 17.13
N HIS A 16 18.28 -4.37 16.49
CA HIS A 16 19.70 -4.75 16.44
C HIS A 16 20.47 -4.13 15.26
N LEU A 17 19.80 -3.38 14.38
CA LEU A 17 20.48 -2.72 13.25
C LEU A 17 21.61 -1.77 13.67
N PRO A 18 21.47 -0.93 14.71
CA PRO A 18 22.56 -0.05 15.14
C PRO A 18 23.83 -0.82 15.54
N GLU A 19 23.68 -2.02 16.11
CA GLU A 19 24.77 -2.88 16.56
C GLU A 19 25.44 -3.65 15.40
N SER A 20 24.74 -3.80 14.27
CA SER A 20 25.23 -4.58 13.13
C SER A 20 26.43 -3.94 12.40
N GLY A 21 26.66 -2.64 12.57
CA GLY A 21 27.71 -1.88 11.87
C GLY A 21 27.51 -1.75 10.36
N LEU A 22 26.38 -2.23 9.81
CA LEU A 22 26.07 -2.14 8.39
C LEU A 22 25.47 -0.78 8.06
N ALA A 23 25.97 -0.16 6.99
CA ALA A 23 25.35 1.03 6.43
C ALA A 23 24.01 0.68 5.77
N TYR A 24 22.99 1.49 6.01
CA TYR A 24 21.69 1.34 5.37
C TYR A 24 21.04 2.69 5.08
N THR A 25 20.18 2.72 4.07
CA THR A 25 19.33 3.87 3.74
C THR A 25 17.87 3.47 3.70
N TYR A 26 16.96 4.38 4.04
CA TYR A 26 15.52 4.11 4.00
C TYR A 26 14.89 4.60 2.69
N ASP A 27 14.17 3.70 2.02
CA ASP A 27 13.34 3.96 0.83
C ASP A 27 11.89 4.12 1.28
N SER A 28 11.43 5.39 1.31
CA SER A 28 10.08 5.75 1.74
C SER A 28 8.99 5.32 0.75
N GLU A 29 9.28 5.17 -0.55
CA GLU A 29 8.25 4.75 -1.52
C GLU A 29 7.85 3.28 -1.30
N LYS A 30 8.84 2.45 -0.98
CA LYS A 30 8.67 0.99 -0.81
C LYS A 30 8.65 0.52 0.63
N HIS A 31 8.80 1.44 1.59
CA HIS A 31 8.86 1.16 3.02
C HIS A 31 9.89 0.06 3.35
N ARG A 32 11.15 0.27 2.92
CA ARG A 32 12.21 -0.71 3.08
C ARG A 32 13.55 -0.08 3.42
N LEU A 33 14.39 -0.83 4.10
CA LEU A 33 15.81 -0.54 4.26
C LEU A 33 16.59 -1.15 3.11
N ILE A 34 17.55 -0.39 2.59
CA ILE A 34 18.52 -0.82 1.58
C ILE A 34 19.86 -0.90 2.29
N PHE A 35 20.44 -2.09 2.38
CA PHE A 35 21.75 -2.31 2.99
C PHE A 35 22.85 -2.10 1.96
N LEU A 36 23.91 -1.42 2.35
CA LEU A 36 24.99 -0.97 1.48
C LEU A 36 26.33 -1.57 1.90
N ASP A 37 27.21 -1.80 0.92
CA ASP A 37 28.62 -2.08 1.16
C ASP A 37 29.44 -0.81 1.40
N ALA A 38 30.75 -0.96 1.63
CA ALA A 38 31.68 0.16 1.82
C ALA A 38 31.82 1.07 0.59
N HIS A 39 31.35 0.64 -0.58
CA HIS A 39 31.36 1.38 -1.84
C HIS A 39 29.97 1.90 -2.24
N ASN A 40 28.98 1.84 -1.34
CA ASN A 40 27.58 2.20 -1.56
C ASN A 40 26.83 1.33 -2.61
N ASN A 41 27.28 0.11 -2.86
CA ASN A 41 26.52 -0.85 -3.65
C ASN A 41 25.44 -1.53 -2.81
N GLU A 42 24.27 -1.76 -3.42
CA GLU A 42 23.15 -2.43 -2.76
C GLU A 42 23.45 -3.92 -2.53
N LEU A 43 23.35 -4.35 -1.27
CA LEU A 43 23.56 -5.74 -0.86
C LEU A 43 22.24 -6.51 -0.87
N PHE A 44 21.31 -6.10 -0.02
CA PHE A 44 19.99 -6.69 0.14
C PHE A 44 19.01 -5.67 0.70
N TYR A 45 17.74 -6.03 0.69
CA TYR A 45 16.66 -5.18 1.17
C TYR A 45 15.91 -5.82 2.33
N PHE A 46 15.45 -4.99 3.26
CA PHE A 46 14.52 -5.39 4.30
C PHE A 46 13.27 -4.51 4.23
N ARG A 47 12.17 -5.06 3.71
CA ARG A 47 10.87 -4.40 3.78
C ARG A 47 10.37 -4.44 5.21
N LEU A 48 10.01 -3.28 5.73
CA LEU A 48 9.50 -3.15 7.07
C LEU A 48 8.01 -3.54 7.13
N PRO A 49 7.54 -4.14 8.22
CA PRO A 49 6.12 -4.17 8.55
C PRO A 49 5.55 -2.76 8.59
N LEU A 50 4.32 -2.59 8.09
CA LEU A 50 3.67 -1.27 8.00
C LEU A 50 3.41 -0.59 9.35
N VAL A 51 3.64 -1.27 10.48
CA VAL A 51 3.55 -0.69 11.82
C VAL A 51 4.91 -0.35 12.44
N LEU A 52 6.02 -0.60 11.73
CA LEU A 52 7.38 -0.27 12.17
C LEU A 52 7.93 0.93 11.41
N SER A 53 8.72 1.78 12.08
CA SER A 53 9.40 2.94 11.49
C SER A 53 10.91 2.70 11.45
N PRO A 54 11.65 3.11 10.41
CA PRO A 54 13.11 2.96 10.37
C PRO A 54 13.82 3.72 11.51
N ASN A 55 13.26 4.83 11.96
CA ASN A 55 13.85 5.70 12.98
C ASN A 55 13.35 5.33 14.38
N LEU A 56 13.47 4.06 14.80
CA LEU A 56 13.00 3.58 16.12
C LEU A 56 13.69 4.25 17.33
N ALA A 57 14.60 5.20 17.13
CA ALA A 57 15.53 5.66 18.15
C ALA A 57 15.02 6.76 19.10
N THR A 58 13.79 7.27 19.01
CA THR A 58 13.46 8.49 19.78
C THR A 58 12.12 8.62 20.47
N ASP A 59 11.19 7.66 20.41
CA ASP A 59 10.03 7.73 21.32
C ASP A 59 9.72 6.36 21.90
N GLU A 60 10.17 6.20 23.13
CA GLU A 60 9.64 5.27 24.11
C GLU A 60 8.11 5.42 24.16
N GLU A 61 7.41 4.27 24.23
CA GLU A 61 5.96 4.14 24.40
C GLU A 61 5.06 4.33 23.16
N LEU A 62 4.34 3.26 22.79
CA LEU A 62 2.90 3.33 22.49
C LEU A 62 2.36 4.19 21.32
N SER A 63 3.15 4.70 20.37
CA SER A 63 2.56 5.41 19.22
C SER A 63 1.80 4.42 18.30
N LYS A 64 0.48 4.32 18.48
CA LYS A 64 -0.41 3.53 17.64
C LYS A 64 -0.27 3.98 16.19
N VAL A 65 0.23 3.08 15.33
CA VAL A 65 0.35 3.38 13.91
C VAL A 65 -1.01 3.20 13.25
N ASN A 66 -1.66 4.31 12.99
CA ASN A 66 -2.86 4.41 12.18
C ASN A 66 -2.55 4.46 10.68
N TYR A 67 -3.22 3.63 9.90
CA TYR A 67 -3.02 3.58 8.46
C TYR A 67 -4.29 3.17 7.70
N ILE A 68 -4.31 3.50 6.42
CA ILE A 68 -5.35 3.09 5.49
C ILE A 68 -4.76 2.10 4.50
N ILE A 69 -5.52 1.05 4.18
CA ILE A 69 -5.27 0.23 2.99
C ILE A 69 -6.36 0.57 1.97
N LEU A 70 -5.94 0.92 0.75
CA LEU A 70 -6.82 1.28 -0.37
C LEU A 70 -6.54 0.38 -1.57
N LEU A 71 -7.46 -0.54 -1.85
CA LEU A 71 -7.37 -1.50 -2.96
C LEU A 71 -8.42 -1.15 -4.01
N ILE A 72 -7.99 -0.66 -5.17
CA ILE A 72 -8.87 -0.20 -6.25
C ILE A 72 -8.56 -0.95 -7.54
N GLN A 73 -9.60 -1.57 -8.10
CA GLN A 73 -9.65 -2.10 -9.45
C GLN A 73 -10.92 -1.61 -10.17
N SER A 74 -11.02 -1.88 -11.46
CA SER A 74 -12.17 -1.48 -12.28
C SER A 74 -13.47 -2.06 -11.70
N GLY A 75 -14.27 -1.21 -11.07
CA GLY A 75 -15.57 -1.56 -10.50
C GLY A 75 -15.53 -2.19 -9.11
N HIS A 76 -14.35 -2.32 -8.49
CA HIS A 76 -14.20 -2.95 -7.18
C HIS A 76 -13.22 -2.14 -6.32
N CYS A 77 -13.66 -1.73 -5.15
CA CYS A 77 -12.78 -1.13 -4.15
C CYS A 77 -13.01 -1.80 -2.79
N ALA A 78 -11.92 -2.10 -2.11
CA ALA A 78 -11.93 -2.43 -0.69
C ALA A 78 -10.97 -1.48 0.02
N MET A 79 -11.46 -0.81 1.04
CA MET A 79 -10.66 0.08 1.87
C MET A 79 -10.92 -0.20 3.34
N GLY A 80 -9.93 0.07 4.17
CA GLY A 80 -10.11 -0.01 5.62
C GLY A 80 -9.16 0.90 6.37
N PHE A 81 -9.62 1.30 7.54
CA PHE A 81 -8.85 1.98 8.55
C PHE A 81 -8.34 0.96 9.56
N PHE A 82 -7.06 1.09 9.89
CA PHE A 82 -6.35 0.17 10.77
C PHE A 82 -5.59 0.93 11.83
N GLU A 83 -5.64 0.41 13.06
CA GLU A 83 -4.83 0.86 14.17
C GLU A 83 -3.91 -0.29 14.60
N ASN A 84 -2.61 -0.09 14.43
CA ASN A 84 -1.56 -1.03 14.88
C ASN A 84 -1.79 -2.49 14.45
N GLY A 85 -2.26 -2.72 13.22
CA GLY A 85 -2.55 -4.05 12.70
C GLY A 85 -4.00 -4.49 12.78
N LEU A 86 -4.82 -3.84 13.61
CA LEU A 86 -6.23 -4.19 13.81
C LEU A 86 -7.11 -3.39 12.86
N ASN A 87 -8.02 -4.06 12.14
CA ASN A 87 -9.03 -3.36 11.34
C ASN A 87 -10.10 -2.80 12.27
N LEU A 88 -10.30 -1.49 12.27
CA LEU A 88 -11.33 -0.83 13.07
C LEU A 88 -12.57 -0.47 12.24
N ASP A 89 -12.38 -0.11 10.98
CA ASP A 89 -13.47 0.07 10.03
C ASP A 89 -13.05 -0.38 8.63
N HIS A 90 -14.03 -0.76 7.82
CA HIS A 90 -13.82 -1.05 6.42
C HIS A 90 -15.03 -0.69 5.58
N LYS A 91 -14.78 -0.50 4.28
CA LYS A 91 -15.84 -0.32 3.29
C LYS A 91 -15.46 -1.01 1.98
N VAL A 92 -16.43 -1.68 1.39
CA VAL A 92 -16.32 -2.26 0.05
C VAL A 92 -17.30 -1.54 -0.87
N PHE A 93 -16.79 -1.05 -2.00
CA PHE A 93 -17.59 -0.45 -3.06
C PHE A 93 -17.56 -1.36 -4.29
N ARG A 94 -18.70 -1.42 -4.97
CA ARG A 94 -18.84 -2.11 -6.26
C ARG A 94 -19.55 -1.18 -7.22
N SER A 95 -19.07 -1.11 -8.46
CA SER A 95 -19.66 -0.31 -9.52
C SER A 95 -19.50 -1.02 -10.86
N TYR A 96 -20.49 -0.88 -11.75
CA TYR A 96 -20.47 -1.56 -13.04
C TYR A 96 -19.67 -0.76 -14.09
N MET A 97 -18.35 -0.76 -13.96
CA MET A 97 -17.49 0.08 -14.81
C MET A 97 -17.14 -0.53 -16.19
N VAL A 98 -17.35 -1.84 -16.40
CA VAL A 98 -16.88 -2.57 -17.61
C VAL A 98 -18.03 -3.27 -18.32
N ARG A 99 -18.01 -3.31 -19.66
CA ARG A 99 -19.01 -4.05 -20.46
C ARG A 99 -18.71 -5.54 -20.39
N MET A 100 -19.65 -6.35 -19.89
CA MET A 100 -19.52 -7.81 -19.73
C MET A 100 -19.04 -8.59 -20.98
N LYS A 101 -19.26 -8.08 -22.21
CA LYS A 101 -18.94 -8.78 -23.46
C LYS A 101 -17.60 -8.43 -24.13
N GLN A 102 -16.85 -7.44 -23.63
CA GLN A 102 -15.53 -7.10 -24.18
C GLN A 102 -14.70 -6.53 -23.03
N GLY A 103 -13.75 -7.29 -22.51
CA GLY A 103 -12.91 -6.96 -21.35
C GLY A 103 -11.95 -5.78 -21.53
N VAL A 104 -12.38 -4.70 -22.20
CA VAL A 104 -11.59 -3.52 -22.52
C VAL A 104 -12.16 -2.31 -21.79
N SER A 105 -11.34 -1.65 -20.98
CA SER A 105 -11.70 -0.42 -20.26
C SER A 105 -12.11 0.67 -21.26
N GLN A 106 -13.33 1.20 -21.12
CA GLN A 106 -13.90 2.19 -22.06
C GLN A 106 -13.18 3.54 -22.10
N VAL A 107 -12.36 3.85 -21.08
CA VAL A 107 -11.57 5.07 -20.97
C VAL A 107 -10.77 5.38 -22.24
N LYS A 108 -10.32 4.33 -22.96
CA LYS A 108 -9.47 4.47 -24.15
C LYS A 108 -10.20 4.91 -25.42
N TYR A 109 -11.53 4.72 -25.51
CA TYR A 109 -12.28 4.84 -26.77
C TYR A 109 -13.16 6.10 -26.89
N LEU A 110 -13.18 6.96 -25.86
CA LEU A 110 -14.08 8.12 -25.85
C LEU A 110 -13.70 9.21 -26.87
N LYS A 111 -12.43 9.26 -27.29
CA LYS A 111 -11.92 10.33 -28.19
C LYS A 111 -12.14 10.08 -29.69
N THR A 112 -12.64 8.92 -30.12
CA THR A 112 -12.60 8.52 -31.54
C THR A 112 -13.94 8.46 -32.26
N LYS A 113 -15.10 8.51 -31.56
CA LYS A 113 -16.42 8.48 -32.22
C LYS A 113 -17.38 9.51 -31.65
N GLY A 114 -17.84 10.42 -32.51
CA GLY A 114 -18.84 11.44 -32.21
C GLY A 114 -20.15 10.81 -31.74
N LYS A 115 -20.64 11.30 -30.59
CA LYS A 115 -21.84 10.90 -29.83
C LYS A 115 -21.70 9.59 -29.03
N SER A 116 -21.51 9.76 -27.72
CA SER A 116 -21.62 8.72 -26.69
C SER A 116 -23.03 8.11 -26.66
N ARG A 117 -23.13 6.77 -26.64
CA ARG A 117 -24.42 6.04 -26.50
C ARG A 117 -24.90 6.08 -25.05
N ALA A 118 -26.21 5.95 -24.80
CA ALA A 118 -26.83 6.05 -23.47
C ALA A 118 -26.10 5.21 -22.39
N GLY A 119 -25.88 3.92 -22.64
CA GLY A 119 -25.15 3.06 -21.70
C GLY A 119 -23.66 3.39 -21.52
N SER A 120 -23.05 4.20 -22.39
CA SER A 120 -21.70 4.73 -22.16
C SER A 120 -21.72 5.95 -21.25
N ARG A 121 -22.80 6.76 -21.26
CA ARG A 121 -22.97 7.85 -20.31
C ARG A 121 -23.22 7.33 -18.90
N VAL A 122 -24.05 6.29 -18.76
CA VAL A 122 -24.33 5.64 -17.47
C VAL A 122 -23.03 5.16 -16.81
N ARG A 123 -22.19 4.42 -17.54
CA ARG A 123 -20.93 3.90 -16.98
C ARG A 123 -19.90 4.97 -16.62
N LEU A 124 -19.89 6.10 -17.34
CA LEU A 124 -19.05 7.25 -16.97
C LEU A 124 -19.55 7.93 -15.70
N ALA A 125 -20.87 8.06 -15.54
CA ALA A 125 -21.47 8.56 -14.32
C ALA A 125 -21.18 7.61 -13.14
N GLU A 126 -21.41 6.30 -13.31
CA GLU A 126 -21.10 5.26 -12.31
C GLU A 126 -19.61 5.21 -11.94
N THR A 127 -18.72 5.49 -12.90
CA THR A 127 -17.27 5.63 -12.65
C THR A 127 -16.99 6.85 -11.77
N SER A 128 -17.62 7.99 -12.09
CA SER A 128 -17.41 9.24 -11.35
C SER A 128 -17.91 9.08 -9.91
N GLU A 129 -19.15 8.60 -9.74
CA GLU A 129 -19.76 8.32 -8.45
C GLU A 129 -18.94 7.32 -7.63
N PHE A 130 -18.37 6.29 -8.26
CA PHE A 130 -17.52 5.31 -7.57
C PHE A 130 -16.29 5.96 -6.93
N PHE A 131 -15.57 6.84 -7.64
CA PHE A 131 -14.42 7.54 -7.07
C PHE A 131 -14.81 8.66 -6.12
N GLU A 132 -15.92 9.35 -6.34
CA GLU A 132 -16.48 10.33 -5.39
C GLU A 132 -16.80 9.67 -4.04
N ASN A 133 -17.47 8.50 -4.05
CA ASN A 133 -17.78 7.74 -2.84
C ASN A 133 -16.54 7.23 -2.11
N ILE A 134 -15.51 6.77 -2.84
CA ILE A 134 -14.22 6.39 -2.24
C ILE A 134 -13.57 7.59 -1.55
N ASN A 135 -13.53 8.74 -2.23
CA ASN A 135 -12.89 9.93 -1.70
C ASN A 135 -13.65 10.52 -0.53
N GLN A 136 -14.99 10.45 -0.53
CA GLN A 136 -15.80 10.84 0.62
C GLN A 136 -15.46 9.98 1.84
N ARG A 137 -15.39 8.65 1.68
CA ARG A 137 -15.01 7.75 2.78
C ARG A 137 -13.59 7.99 3.27
N LEU A 138 -12.66 8.35 2.38
CA LEU A 138 -11.32 8.77 2.77
C LEU A 138 -11.34 10.06 3.59
N GLN A 139 -12.13 11.06 3.19
CA GLN A 139 -12.26 12.30 3.95
C GLN A 139 -12.78 12.03 5.37
N ASP A 140 -13.78 11.15 5.51
CA ASP A 140 -14.31 10.75 6.83
C ASP A 140 -13.19 10.18 7.71
N TYR A 141 -12.39 9.23 7.19
CA TYR A 141 -11.26 8.66 7.97
C TYR A 141 -10.21 9.69 8.36
N PHE A 142 -9.89 10.65 7.49
CA PHE A 142 -8.90 11.69 7.79
C PHE A 142 -9.44 12.77 8.73
N ALA A 143 -10.75 12.96 8.79
CA ALA A 143 -11.39 13.85 9.76
C ALA A 143 -11.42 13.22 11.15
N ASP A 144 -11.67 11.91 11.23
CA ASP A 144 -11.84 11.20 12.50
C ASP A 144 -10.52 10.73 13.12
N TYR A 145 -9.48 10.47 12.32
CA TYR A 145 -8.25 9.83 12.77
C TYR A 145 -6.98 10.45 12.18
N PRO A 146 -5.87 10.53 12.96
CA PRO A 146 -4.56 10.84 12.39
C PRO A 146 -4.08 9.68 11.53
N ILE A 147 -3.78 9.92 10.25
CA ILE A 147 -3.31 8.90 9.31
C ILE A 147 -1.81 9.05 9.09
N HIS A 148 -1.04 8.03 9.50
CA HIS A 148 0.41 8.00 9.35
C HIS A 148 0.84 7.37 8.03
N ARG A 149 0.07 6.43 7.48
CA ARG A 149 0.44 5.65 6.30
C ARG A 149 -0.77 5.29 5.44
N ILE A 150 -0.55 5.17 4.13
CA ILE A 150 -1.56 4.87 3.12
C ILE A 150 -0.98 3.80 2.20
N ALA A 151 -1.39 2.55 2.37
CA ALA A 151 -1.01 1.47 1.47
C ALA A 151 -1.96 1.44 0.26
N LEU A 152 -1.44 1.77 -0.92
CA LEU A 152 -2.23 1.94 -2.14
C LEU A 152 -1.94 0.84 -3.17
N SER A 153 -2.99 0.17 -3.62
CA SER A 153 -2.99 -0.62 -4.85
C SER A 153 -4.06 -0.08 -5.80
N CYS A 154 -3.63 0.71 -6.78
CA CYS A 154 -4.49 1.25 -7.83
C CYS A 154 -3.76 1.17 -9.17
N SER A 155 -4.43 0.71 -10.22
CA SER A 155 -3.81 0.64 -11.55
C SER A 155 -3.53 2.05 -12.10
N LYS A 156 -2.43 2.22 -12.85
CA LYS A 156 -2.03 3.52 -13.42
C LYS A 156 -3.15 4.21 -14.24
N ILE A 157 -4.05 3.43 -14.84
CA ILE A 157 -5.18 3.92 -15.64
C ILE A 157 -6.26 4.56 -14.75
N LEU A 158 -6.39 4.09 -13.50
CA LEU A 158 -7.40 4.55 -12.54
C LEU A 158 -6.91 5.70 -11.65
N ILE A 159 -5.58 5.90 -11.53
CA ILE A 159 -4.98 6.99 -10.75
C ILE A 159 -5.57 8.37 -11.09
N PRO A 160 -5.74 8.78 -12.38
CA PRO A 160 -6.34 10.07 -12.69
C PRO A 160 -7.79 10.21 -12.18
N TYR A 161 -8.56 9.12 -12.15
CA TYR A 161 -9.93 9.15 -11.65
C TYR A 161 -9.99 9.30 -10.13
N LEU A 162 -9.03 8.72 -9.41
CA LEU A 162 -8.93 8.88 -7.96
C LEU A 162 -8.61 10.33 -7.57
N PHE A 163 -7.57 10.92 -8.19
CA PHE A 163 -7.08 12.25 -7.78
C PHE A 163 -7.78 13.43 -8.45
N ASN A 164 -8.41 13.23 -9.62
CA ASN A 164 -9.14 14.30 -10.33
C ASN A 164 -10.67 14.15 -10.20
N SER A 165 -11.14 13.34 -9.24
CA SER A 165 -12.57 13.26 -8.91
C SER A 165 -13.08 14.61 -8.40
N LYS A 166 -14.39 14.86 -8.55
CA LYS A 166 -15.03 16.09 -8.04
C LYS A 166 -14.89 16.21 -6.53
N VAL A 167 -15.02 15.08 -5.81
CA VAL A 167 -14.67 14.99 -4.40
C VAL A 167 -13.17 14.70 -4.32
N PRO A 168 -12.33 15.59 -3.77
CA PRO A 168 -10.89 15.39 -3.76
C PRO A 168 -10.48 14.33 -2.73
N THR A 169 -9.35 13.66 -2.96
CA THR A 169 -8.68 12.87 -1.91
C THR A 169 -8.13 13.79 -0.81
N PRO A 170 -8.08 13.34 0.46
CA PRO A 170 -7.47 14.10 1.56
C PRO A 170 -5.93 14.06 1.56
N PHE A 171 -5.32 13.56 0.48
CA PHE A 171 -3.88 13.49 0.26
C PHE A 171 -3.57 13.68 -1.22
N THR A 172 -2.32 14.04 -1.53
CA THR A 172 -1.87 14.23 -2.92
C THR A 172 -1.22 12.96 -3.48
N LYS A 173 -1.02 12.91 -4.81
CA LYS A 173 -0.36 11.77 -5.45
C LYS A 173 1.08 11.52 -4.96
N ASN A 174 1.76 12.57 -4.51
CA ASN A 174 3.15 12.52 -4.04
C ASN A 174 3.23 12.62 -2.51
N ASP A 175 2.13 12.33 -1.80
CA ASP A 175 2.13 12.33 -0.34
C ASP A 175 3.08 11.26 0.20
N GLU A 176 4.00 11.65 1.09
CA GLU A 176 5.06 10.78 1.63
C GLU A 176 4.52 9.59 2.44
N ARG A 177 3.26 9.66 2.87
CA ARG A 177 2.57 8.58 3.57
C ARG A 177 2.09 7.49 2.61
N VAL A 178 2.12 7.71 1.29
CA VAL A 178 1.62 6.75 0.30
C VAL A 178 2.69 5.73 -0.05
N TYR A 179 2.40 4.47 0.28
CA TYR A 179 3.24 3.31 -0.02
C TYR A 179 2.59 2.43 -1.07
N LYS A 180 3.39 1.94 -2.02
CA LYS A 180 2.92 0.94 -2.97
C LYS A 180 2.92 -0.45 -2.33
N ILE A 181 1.83 -1.19 -2.50
CA ILE A 181 1.74 -2.58 -2.01
C ILE A 181 2.60 -3.49 -2.92
N PRO A 182 3.63 -4.17 -2.39
CA PRO A 182 4.58 -4.95 -3.19
C PRO A 182 4.10 -6.38 -3.47
N LYS A 183 2.80 -6.55 -3.77
CA LYS A 183 2.24 -7.83 -4.22
C LYS A 183 1.11 -7.61 -5.21
N HIS A 184 0.84 -8.63 -6.01
CA HIS A 184 -0.38 -8.65 -6.81
C HIS A 184 -1.61 -8.70 -5.90
N ILE A 185 -2.60 -7.87 -6.20
CA ILE A 185 -3.86 -7.80 -5.47
C ILE A 185 -4.96 -8.41 -6.37
N PRO A 186 -5.66 -9.47 -5.93
CA PRO A 186 -6.83 -9.99 -6.63
C PRO A 186 -8.00 -9.01 -6.53
N ILE A 187 -9.19 -9.37 -7.04
CA ILE A 187 -10.36 -8.49 -7.03
C ILE A 187 -10.65 -7.99 -5.59
N PRO A 188 -10.63 -6.66 -5.34
CA PRO A 188 -10.83 -6.11 -4.01
C PRO A 188 -12.15 -6.54 -3.38
N ASN A 189 -12.04 -7.12 -2.20
CA ASN A 189 -13.14 -7.43 -1.28
C ASN A 189 -12.60 -7.38 0.16
N TYR A 190 -13.45 -7.68 1.14
CA TYR A 190 -13.06 -7.63 2.55
C TYR A 190 -11.97 -8.66 2.93
N GLU A 191 -12.05 -9.90 2.44
CA GLU A 191 -11.05 -10.94 2.73
C GLU A 191 -9.68 -10.55 2.17
N VAL A 192 -9.65 -10.06 0.92
CA VAL A 192 -8.44 -9.59 0.25
C VAL A 192 -7.82 -8.40 0.99
N LEU A 193 -8.65 -7.50 1.56
CA LEU A 193 -8.20 -6.40 2.41
C LEU A 193 -7.48 -6.94 3.66
N LEU A 194 -8.10 -7.87 4.38
CA LEU A 194 -7.52 -8.48 5.59
C LEU A 194 -6.23 -9.27 5.29
N ASP A 195 -6.20 -10.04 4.21
CA ASP A 195 -5.00 -10.80 3.82
C ASP A 195 -3.87 -9.90 3.31
N THR A 196 -4.23 -8.74 2.75
CA THR A 196 -3.26 -7.69 2.43
C THR A 196 -2.70 -7.07 3.68
N ASN A 197 -3.54 -6.77 4.69
CA ASN A 197 -3.08 -6.33 5.99
C ASN A 197 -2.11 -7.33 6.64
N LYS A 198 -2.48 -8.61 6.73
CA LYS A 198 -1.61 -9.67 7.28
C LYS A 198 -0.24 -9.75 6.60
N PHE A 199 -0.20 -9.55 5.28
CA PHE A 199 1.05 -9.51 4.51
C PHE A 199 1.89 -8.27 4.82
N LEU A 200 1.25 -7.10 4.89
CA LEU A 200 1.92 -5.83 5.18
C LEU A 200 2.46 -5.76 6.62
N LEU A 201 1.89 -6.53 7.55
CA LEU A 201 2.40 -6.69 8.92
C LEU A 201 3.62 -7.61 9.04
N ARG A 202 4.03 -8.27 7.96
CA ARG A 202 5.26 -9.07 7.92
C ARG A 202 6.41 -8.24 7.38
N GLY A 203 7.60 -8.50 7.92
CA GLY A 203 8.86 -8.05 7.33
C GLY A 203 9.25 -8.97 6.18
N GLU A 204 10.09 -8.49 5.27
CA GLU A 204 10.58 -9.31 4.16
C GLU A 204 12.03 -8.96 3.82
N PHE A 205 12.91 -9.94 3.92
CA PHE A 205 14.24 -9.84 3.33
C PHE A 205 14.19 -10.24 1.85
N VAL A 206 14.78 -9.43 0.99
CA VAL A 206 15.00 -9.72 -0.43
C VAL A 206 16.49 -9.63 -0.71
N TYR A 207 17.10 -10.77 -1.05
CA TYR A 207 18.56 -10.93 -1.08
C TYR A 207 19.01 -12.01 -2.08
N GLU A 208 20.26 -11.95 -2.51
CA GLU A 208 20.92 -13.02 -3.28
C GLU A 208 21.46 -14.13 -2.37
N GLU A 209 21.58 -15.37 -2.88
CA GLU A 209 22.01 -16.54 -2.10
C GLU A 209 23.33 -16.34 -1.35
N LYS A 210 24.27 -15.57 -1.92
CA LYS A 210 25.56 -15.24 -1.30
C LYS A 210 25.43 -14.53 0.05
N TYR A 211 24.30 -13.87 0.33
CA TYR A 211 24.04 -13.17 1.58
C TYR A 211 23.27 -14.01 2.61
N GLN A 212 22.98 -15.29 2.33
CA GLN A 212 22.22 -16.16 3.23
C GLN A 212 22.79 -16.22 4.66
N ASN A 213 24.12 -16.25 4.80
CA ASN A 213 24.78 -16.28 6.10
C ASN A 213 24.58 -14.97 6.88
N GLN A 214 24.62 -13.83 6.20
CA GLN A 214 24.36 -12.52 6.82
C GLN A 214 22.90 -12.42 7.28
N ILE A 215 21.95 -12.88 6.44
CA ILE A 215 20.53 -12.92 6.82
C ILE A 215 20.29 -13.86 8.01
N ASN A 216 20.99 -14.98 8.09
CA ASN A 216 20.88 -15.88 9.25
C ASN A 216 21.46 -15.24 10.52
N ALA A 217 22.56 -14.48 10.42
CA ALA A 217 23.10 -13.73 11.55
C ALA A 217 22.09 -12.72 12.11
N PHE A 218 21.36 -12.02 11.23
CA PHE A 218 20.25 -11.13 11.62
C PHE A 218 19.08 -11.83 12.29
N LEU A 219 18.98 -13.16 12.25
CA LEU A 219 17.83 -13.90 12.78
C LEU A 219 18.19 -14.76 13.99
N ASN A 220 19.48 -14.97 14.24
CA ASN A 220 19.99 -15.67 15.39
C ASN A 220 20.26 -14.66 16.52
N PHE A 221 19.20 -14.11 17.08
CA PHE A 221 19.27 -13.37 18.34
C PHE A 221 19.46 -14.41 19.45
N GLN A 222 20.67 -14.53 19.99
CA GLN A 222 20.93 -15.30 21.21
C GLN A 222 20.63 -14.47 22.44
#